data_AF-A0A023EZR8-F1
#
_entry.id   AF-A0A023EZR8-F1
#
_cell.length_a   1.000
_cell.length_b   1.000
_cell.length_c   1.000
_cell.angle_alpha   90.00
_cell.angle_beta   90.00
_cell.angle_gamma   90.00
#
_symmetry.space_group_name_H-M   'P 1'
#
loop_
_entity.id
_entity.type
_entity.pdbx_description
1 polymer ?
#
loop_
_entity_poly.entity_id
_entity_poly.type
_entity_poly.pdbx_seq_one_letter_code
_entity_poly.pdbx_strand_id
1 'polypeptide(L)'
;LHHLYIAHELAVNENKNVWFQRHSEDISNENIIKITLREAYWDLFREQLTQEPPKLDMAFELLAEIKKGLELVMTPNITTLRKQVAEVLDLDLLRTQAEHGAIDVMYYARYITSVISKICAPVRDKTVAQLSKETDIVAIFRGIVEILSLMKCDLLSFSLAAIKPDIMANHLAYERDTFREYINAIGGTLPRTSKWLANHIKPTLSTEDIICNAYIDILTWEPSELFPETLFLEEERLRRLNLDYFRLTVSCTILFLSLGLIPQSYHSEDFKESVKTFILIMIVEAKTDADVKKLCLNIAIHLTEKLKTSPHDDSSGKSPAELNYKLFQETIEQAALPDNKIRLLVCTRVNDYLKSSLKSTQNPDTNFPPALNLFKPELTSLRQSFQNVFKHNMLVCMEHYQKLVKILGKEPKT
;
A
#
# COMPACT_ATOMS: atom_id res chain seq x y z
N LEU A 1 -16.32 -6.07 17.48
CA LEU A 1 -15.39 -5.15 16.78
C LEU A 1 -14.54 -5.83 15.70
N HIS A 2 -13.89 -6.98 15.95
CA HIS A 2 -13.02 -7.61 14.93
C HIS A 2 -13.76 -7.98 13.62
N HIS A 3 -14.94 -8.61 13.71
CA HIS A 3 -15.76 -8.93 12.53
C HIS A 3 -16.25 -7.68 11.78
N LEU A 4 -16.57 -6.61 12.51
CA LEU A 4 -16.92 -5.30 11.94
C LEU A 4 -15.75 -4.71 11.17
N TYR A 5 -14.56 -4.72 11.75
CA TYR A 5 -13.35 -4.20 11.11
C TYR A 5 -13.06 -4.94 9.80
N ILE A 6 -13.13 -6.27 9.78
CA ILE A 6 -12.93 -7.06 8.55
C ILE A 6 -13.96 -6.70 7.48
N ALA A 7 -15.26 -6.68 7.82
CA ALA A 7 -16.31 -6.34 6.86
C ALA A 7 -16.15 -4.91 6.32
N HIS A 8 -15.82 -3.96 7.18
CA HIS A 8 -15.53 -2.57 6.84
C HIS A 8 -14.31 -2.45 5.91
N GLU A 9 -13.19 -3.09 6.24
CA GLU A 9 -11.98 -3.09 5.40
C GLU A 9 -12.25 -3.67 3.99
N LEU A 10 -13.13 -4.68 3.88
CA LEU A 10 -13.51 -5.27 2.59
C LEU A 10 -14.40 -4.34 1.75
N ALA A 11 -15.22 -3.52 2.41
CA ALA A 11 -16.09 -2.55 1.76
C ALA A 11 -15.29 -1.36 1.21
N VAL A 12 -14.36 -0.81 2.01
CA VAL A 12 -13.63 0.40 1.63
C VAL A 12 -12.50 0.12 0.63
N ASN A 13 -11.83 -1.03 0.75
CA ASN A 13 -10.74 -1.42 -0.15
C ASN A 13 -11.27 -2.25 -1.34
N GLU A 14 -11.95 -1.60 -2.28
CA GLU A 14 -12.53 -2.29 -3.44
C GLU A 14 -11.49 -2.95 -4.37
N ASN A 15 -10.28 -2.41 -4.45
CA ASN A 15 -9.31 -2.72 -5.53
C ASN A 15 -7.96 -3.31 -5.07
N LYS A 16 -7.83 -3.68 -3.81
CA LYS A 16 -6.54 -4.10 -3.26
C LYS A 16 -6.64 -5.54 -2.77
N ASN A 17 -6.10 -6.48 -3.56
CA ASN A 17 -5.66 -7.81 -3.11
C ASN A 17 -4.49 -7.70 -2.08
N VAL A 18 -4.43 -6.60 -1.32
CA VAL A 18 -3.34 -6.20 -0.41
C VAL A 18 -3.35 -7.00 0.87
N TRP A 19 -4.45 -7.70 1.18
CA TRP A 19 -4.52 -8.58 2.34
C TRP A 19 -3.41 -9.64 2.36
N PHE A 20 -2.83 -10.01 1.20
CA PHE A 20 -1.90 -11.14 1.10
C PHE A 20 -0.61 -10.85 0.33
N GLN A 21 -0.31 -9.59 -0.01
CA GLN A 21 1.06 -9.20 -0.33
C GLN A 21 1.87 -9.23 0.97
N ARG A 22 2.31 -10.44 1.35
CA ARG A 22 3.30 -10.62 2.39
C ARG A 22 4.55 -9.85 1.99
N HIS A 23 5.07 -9.17 3.01
CA HIS A 23 6.29 -8.37 3.05
C HIS A 23 6.05 -6.93 2.58
N SER A 24 5.71 -6.07 3.55
CA SER A 24 6.22 -4.71 3.49
C SER A 24 7.73 -4.83 3.30
N GLU A 25 8.24 -4.10 2.31
CA GLU A 25 9.66 -3.81 2.15
C GLU A 25 10.12 -2.85 3.28
N ASP A 26 9.68 -3.10 4.51
CA ASP A 26 10.26 -2.44 5.67
C ASP A 26 11.64 -3.06 5.87
N ILE A 27 12.70 -2.27 5.70
CA ILE A 27 14.06 -2.62 6.11
C ILE A 27 14.14 -2.51 7.65
N SER A 28 13.20 -3.15 8.34
CA SER A 28 13.22 -3.29 9.80
C SER A 28 14.21 -4.39 10.16
N ASN A 29 14.90 -4.22 11.29
CA ASN A 29 15.80 -5.23 11.85
C ASN A 29 15.13 -6.61 11.96
N GLU A 30 13.82 -6.66 12.20
CA GLU A 30 13.06 -7.91 12.22
C GLU A 30 12.99 -8.62 10.86
N ASN A 31 12.90 -7.86 9.77
CA ASN A 31 12.87 -8.43 8.41
C ASN A 31 14.26 -8.91 8.00
N ILE A 32 15.32 -8.20 8.37
CA ILE A 32 16.70 -8.66 8.19
C ILE A 32 16.91 -9.97 8.97
N ILE A 33 16.52 -10.02 10.25
CA ILE A 33 16.61 -11.23 11.08
C ILE A 33 15.80 -12.39 10.46
N LYS A 34 14.59 -12.15 9.95
CA LYS A 34 13.77 -13.17 9.26
C LYS A 34 14.42 -13.67 7.97
N ILE A 35 15.06 -12.79 7.20
CA ILE A 35 15.78 -13.18 5.97
C ILE A 35 17.01 -14.02 6.34
N THR A 36 17.84 -13.53 7.26
CA THR A 36 19.05 -14.24 7.72
C THR A 36 18.72 -15.61 8.33
N LEU A 37 17.64 -15.72 9.12
CA LEU A 37 17.18 -17.02 9.66
C LEU A 37 16.71 -17.97 8.56
N ARG A 38 16.02 -17.46 7.53
CA ARG A 38 15.59 -18.28 6.39
C ARG A 38 16.78 -18.76 5.56
N GLU A 39 17.81 -17.93 5.38
CA GLU A 39 19.04 -18.31 4.69
C GLU A 39 19.79 -19.38 5.48
N ALA A 40 19.96 -19.18 6.79
CA ALA A 40 20.61 -20.15 7.67
C ALA A 40 19.91 -21.54 7.67
N TYR A 41 18.59 -21.57 7.53
CA TYR A 41 17.84 -22.83 7.39
C TYR A 41 18.25 -23.60 6.12
N TRP A 42 18.35 -22.92 4.98
CA TRP A 42 18.73 -23.57 3.71
C TRP A 42 20.21 -23.97 3.67
N ASP A 43 21.07 -23.21 4.34
CA ASP A 43 22.49 -23.57 4.51
C ASP A 43 22.62 -24.85 5.34
N LEU A 44 21.93 -24.94 6.48
CA LEU A 44 21.90 -26.13 7.32
C LEU A 44 21.26 -27.33 6.59
N PHE A 45 20.22 -27.10 5.80
CA PHE A 45 19.61 -28.13 4.97
C PHE A 45 20.60 -28.70 3.95
N ARG A 46 21.37 -27.84 3.29
CA ARG A 46 22.43 -28.24 2.36
C ARG A 46 23.54 -29.02 3.07
N GLU A 47 23.96 -28.57 4.25
CA GLU A 47 24.96 -29.28 5.05
C GLU A 47 24.49 -30.70 5.43
N GLN A 48 23.23 -30.86 5.87
CA GLN A 48 22.69 -32.17 6.24
C GLN A 48 22.62 -33.16 5.07
N LEU A 49 22.33 -32.67 3.86
CA LEU A 49 22.32 -33.48 2.64
C LEU A 49 23.73 -33.89 2.17
N THR A 50 24.76 -33.13 2.55
CA THR A 50 26.15 -33.36 2.12
C THR A 50 26.94 -34.22 3.12
N GLN A 51 26.39 -34.48 4.32
CA GLN A 51 26.99 -35.38 5.30
C GLN A 51 26.98 -36.85 4.84
N GLU A 52 28.00 -37.63 5.24
CA GLU A 52 28.07 -39.08 5.05
C GLU A 52 28.02 -39.80 6.41
N PRO A 53 26.92 -40.50 6.78
CA PRO A 53 25.65 -40.64 6.05
C PRO A 53 24.77 -39.38 6.15
N PRO A 54 23.89 -39.13 5.16
CA PRO A 54 23.05 -37.94 5.13
C PRO A 54 22.02 -37.98 6.27
N LYS A 55 21.87 -36.86 6.97
CA LYS A 55 20.81 -36.68 7.96
C LYS A 55 19.57 -36.14 7.28
N LEU A 56 18.51 -36.93 7.22
CA LEU A 56 17.30 -36.58 6.45
C LEU A 56 16.18 -35.99 7.31
N ASP A 57 16.41 -35.75 8.60
CA ASP A 57 15.38 -35.27 9.54
C ASP A 57 14.71 -33.97 9.04
N MET A 58 15.51 -32.97 8.66
CA MET A 58 15.00 -31.70 8.14
C MET A 58 14.30 -31.87 6.77
N ALA A 59 14.74 -32.83 5.95
CA ALA A 59 14.08 -33.13 4.67
C ALA A 59 12.68 -33.70 4.89
N PHE A 60 12.50 -34.56 5.90
CA PHE A 60 11.19 -35.11 6.25
C PHE A 60 10.26 -34.05 6.86
N GLU A 61 10.78 -33.17 7.71
CA GLU A 61 10.00 -32.04 8.24
C GLU A 61 9.52 -31.11 7.12
N LEU A 62 10.43 -30.75 6.20
CA LEU A 62 10.12 -29.94 5.04
C LEU A 62 9.10 -30.62 4.13
N LEU A 63 9.27 -31.93 3.87
CA LEU A 63 8.35 -32.69 3.04
C LEU A 63 6.96 -32.79 3.68
N ALA A 64 6.88 -32.93 5.01
CA ALA A 64 5.63 -32.89 5.75
C ALA A 64 4.94 -31.53 5.64
N GLU A 65 5.69 -30.44 5.71
CA GLU A 65 5.16 -29.09 5.52
C GLU A 65 4.66 -28.88 4.08
N ILE A 66 5.41 -29.35 3.08
CA ILE A 66 5.03 -29.29 1.66
C ILE A 66 3.76 -30.08 1.42
N LYS A 67 3.64 -31.31 1.97
CA LYS A 67 2.43 -32.14 1.85
C LYS A 67 1.21 -31.40 2.42
N LYS A 68 1.32 -30.86 3.64
CA LYS A 68 0.25 -30.03 4.23
C LYS A 68 -0.07 -28.80 3.39
N GLY A 69 0.96 -28.16 2.82
CA GLY A 69 0.82 -27.02 1.92
C GLY A 69 0.03 -27.36 0.66
N LEU A 70 0.36 -28.48 0.01
CA LEU A 70 -0.33 -29.03 -1.15
C LEU A 70 -1.79 -29.37 -0.84
N GLU A 71 -2.04 -30.04 0.28
CA GLU A 71 -3.40 -30.39 0.72
C GLU A 71 -4.28 -29.14 0.93
N LEU A 72 -3.71 -28.07 1.48
CA LEU A 72 -4.40 -26.80 1.70
C LEU A 72 -4.78 -26.10 0.38
N VAL A 73 -3.86 -26.07 -0.60
CA VAL A 73 -4.09 -25.36 -1.87
C VAL A 73 -4.95 -26.16 -2.85
N MET A 74 -5.05 -27.48 -2.70
CA MET A 74 -5.92 -28.33 -3.50
C MET A 74 -7.40 -28.10 -3.13
N THR A 75 -8.17 -27.50 -4.04
CA THR A 75 -9.61 -27.30 -3.84
C THR A 75 -10.36 -28.63 -3.65
N PRO A 76 -11.54 -28.64 -2.98
CA PRO A 76 -12.29 -29.86 -2.68
C PRO A 76 -12.62 -30.73 -3.89
N ASN A 77 -12.68 -30.12 -5.08
CA ASN A 77 -13.05 -30.78 -6.34
C ASN A 77 -11.92 -31.69 -6.89
N ILE A 78 -10.67 -31.52 -6.44
CA ILE A 78 -9.49 -32.24 -6.96
C ILE A 78 -9.26 -33.51 -6.12
N THR A 79 -10.21 -34.45 -6.16
CA THR A 79 -10.19 -35.65 -5.30
C THR A 79 -9.21 -36.73 -5.77
N THR A 80 -9.04 -36.90 -7.08
CA THR A 80 -8.17 -37.93 -7.69
C THR A 80 -6.70 -37.64 -7.45
N LEU A 81 -6.25 -36.41 -7.78
CA LEU A 81 -4.88 -35.99 -7.58
C LEU A 81 -4.52 -35.94 -6.09
N ARG A 82 -5.47 -35.56 -5.21
CA ARG A 82 -5.24 -35.59 -3.76
C ARG A 82 -4.92 -37.00 -3.25
N LYS A 83 -5.64 -38.02 -3.73
CA LYS A 83 -5.34 -39.42 -3.39
C LYS A 83 -3.96 -39.84 -3.90
N GLN A 84 -3.64 -39.51 -5.15
CA GLN A 84 -2.32 -39.80 -5.73
C GLN A 84 -1.18 -39.15 -4.94
N VAL A 85 -1.34 -37.89 -4.52
CA VAL A 85 -0.33 -37.20 -3.71
C VAL A 85 -0.20 -37.84 -2.32
N ALA A 86 -1.31 -38.26 -1.71
CA ALA A 86 -1.28 -38.94 -0.42
C ALA A 86 -0.56 -40.29 -0.47
N GLU A 87 -0.72 -41.04 -1.56
CA GLU A 87 -0.06 -42.33 -1.81
C GLU A 87 1.43 -42.17 -2.14
N VAL A 88 1.79 -41.21 -3.02
CA VAL A 88 3.18 -41.01 -3.45
C VAL A 88 4.02 -40.34 -2.36
N LEU A 89 3.43 -39.42 -1.58
CA LEU A 89 4.09 -38.73 -0.46
C LEU A 89 3.67 -39.35 0.89
N ASP A 90 3.80 -40.68 1.02
CA ASP A 90 3.64 -41.39 2.28
C ASP A 90 4.95 -41.29 3.10
N LEU A 91 4.93 -40.49 4.16
CA LEU A 91 6.14 -40.18 4.95
C LEU A 91 6.70 -41.40 5.68
N ASP A 92 5.86 -42.36 6.08
CA ASP A 92 6.31 -43.55 6.81
C ASP A 92 7.03 -44.51 5.87
N LEU A 93 6.48 -44.68 4.65
CA LEU A 93 7.09 -45.47 3.60
C LEU A 93 8.39 -44.83 3.09
N LEU A 94 8.42 -43.51 2.93
CA LEU A 94 9.63 -42.78 2.52
C LEU A 94 10.73 -42.84 3.58
N ARG A 95 10.39 -42.77 4.87
CA ARG A 95 11.36 -42.94 5.96
C ARG A 95 12.00 -44.33 5.91
N THR A 96 11.17 -45.35 5.72
CA THR A 96 11.66 -46.74 5.57
C THR A 96 12.57 -46.88 4.34
N GLN A 97 12.23 -46.27 3.20
CA GLN A 97 13.07 -46.30 2.00
C GLN A 97 14.41 -45.56 2.19
N ALA A 98 14.39 -44.45 2.92
CA ALA A 98 15.58 -43.67 3.24
C ALA A 98 16.56 -44.46 4.14
N GLU A 99 16.05 -45.18 5.14
CA GLU A 99 16.87 -46.04 6.02
C GLU A 99 17.63 -47.14 5.26
N HIS A 100 17.06 -47.60 4.14
CA HIS A 100 17.68 -48.59 3.25
C HIS A 100 18.47 -47.98 2.09
N GLY A 101 18.63 -46.65 2.06
CA GLY A 101 19.39 -45.93 1.02
C GLY A 101 18.76 -45.94 -0.37
N ALA A 102 17.45 -46.21 -0.48
CA ALA A 102 16.74 -46.39 -1.75
C ALA A 102 15.94 -45.16 -2.21
N ILE A 103 16.09 -44.01 -1.55
CA ILE A 103 15.28 -42.81 -1.81
C ILE A 103 15.87 -41.95 -2.94
N ASP A 104 15.06 -41.64 -3.96
CA ASP A 104 15.41 -40.69 -5.02
C ASP A 104 14.80 -39.32 -4.73
N VAL A 105 15.57 -38.45 -4.09
CA VAL A 105 15.14 -37.09 -3.71
C VAL A 105 14.76 -36.24 -4.94
N MET A 106 15.46 -36.40 -6.07
CA MET A 106 15.19 -35.64 -7.28
C MET A 106 13.88 -36.05 -7.94
N TYR A 107 13.53 -37.33 -7.89
CA TYR A 107 12.22 -37.81 -8.32
C TYR A 107 11.08 -37.11 -7.57
N TYR A 108 11.16 -37.06 -6.24
CA TYR A 108 10.10 -36.41 -5.43
C TYR A 108 10.03 -34.90 -5.65
N ALA A 109 11.17 -34.23 -5.78
CA ALA A 109 11.21 -32.80 -6.08
C ALA A 109 10.52 -32.48 -7.43
N ARG A 110 10.79 -33.28 -8.46
CA ARG A 110 10.13 -33.16 -9.78
C ARG A 110 8.66 -33.53 -9.73
N TYR A 111 8.29 -34.57 -8.98
CA TYR A 111 6.89 -34.96 -8.78
C TYR A 111 6.09 -33.82 -8.14
N ILE A 112 6.58 -33.25 -7.04
CA ILE A 112 5.92 -32.13 -6.35
C ILE A 112 5.78 -30.92 -7.28
N THR A 113 6.83 -30.59 -8.02
CA THR A 113 6.80 -29.49 -9.00
C THR A 113 5.74 -29.75 -10.08
N SER A 114 5.61 -30.99 -10.56
CA SER A 114 4.58 -31.37 -11.52
C SER A 114 3.16 -31.28 -10.95
N VAL A 115 2.98 -31.59 -9.66
CA VAL A 115 1.70 -31.45 -8.97
C VAL A 115 1.34 -29.97 -8.89
N ILE A 116 2.27 -29.12 -8.44
CA ILE A 116 2.09 -27.66 -8.37
C ILE A 116 1.69 -27.10 -9.72
N SER A 117 2.37 -27.51 -10.81
CA SER A 117 2.05 -27.07 -12.17
C SER A 117 0.61 -27.41 -12.62
N LYS A 118 -0.02 -28.44 -12.06
CA LYS A 118 -1.39 -28.84 -12.41
C LYS A 118 -2.46 -28.07 -11.66
N ILE A 119 -2.11 -27.46 -10.52
CA ILE A 119 -3.07 -26.84 -9.60
C ILE A 119 -2.85 -25.34 -9.39
N CYS A 120 -1.74 -24.78 -9.87
CA CYS A 120 -1.47 -23.35 -9.76
C CYS A 120 -2.30 -22.50 -10.74
N ALA A 121 -2.48 -21.22 -10.42
CA ALA A 121 -3.15 -20.26 -11.30
C ALA A 121 -2.22 -19.87 -12.49
N PRO A 122 -2.78 -19.50 -13.66
CA PRO A 122 -2.00 -19.20 -14.88
C PRO A 122 -0.91 -18.13 -14.70
N VAL A 123 -1.10 -17.20 -13.75
CA VAL A 123 -0.11 -16.16 -13.41
C VAL A 123 1.22 -16.75 -12.91
N ARG A 124 1.21 -17.99 -12.38
CA ARG A 124 2.37 -18.67 -11.81
C ARG A 124 3.07 -19.61 -12.79
N ASP A 125 2.50 -19.86 -13.97
CA ASP A 125 3.04 -20.83 -14.95
C ASP A 125 4.50 -20.51 -15.32
N LYS A 126 4.84 -19.23 -15.46
CA LYS A 126 6.22 -18.78 -15.75
C LYS A 126 7.20 -19.18 -14.64
N THR A 127 6.82 -18.97 -13.37
CA THR A 127 7.65 -19.28 -12.20
C THR A 127 7.82 -20.78 -12.03
N VAL A 128 6.75 -21.56 -12.21
CA VAL A 128 6.81 -23.03 -12.14
C VAL A 128 7.67 -23.59 -13.29
N ALA A 129 7.55 -23.04 -14.50
CA ALA A 129 8.39 -23.43 -15.63
C ALA A 129 9.88 -23.14 -15.40
N GLN A 130 10.23 -22.03 -14.73
CA GLN A 130 11.60 -21.75 -14.32
C GLN A 130 12.09 -22.78 -13.30
N LEU A 131 11.30 -23.07 -12.26
CA LEU A 131 11.65 -24.05 -11.23
C LEU A 131 11.85 -25.47 -11.80
N SER A 132 11.08 -25.84 -12.83
CA SER A 132 11.20 -27.15 -13.49
C SER A 132 12.53 -27.38 -14.22
N LYS A 133 13.27 -26.30 -14.53
CA LYS A 133 14.58 -26.35 -15.20
C LYS A 133 15.74 -26.39 -14.21
N GLU A 134 15.47 -26.17 -12.93
CA GLU A 134 16.49 -26.14 -11.89
C GLU A 134 17.05 -27.54 -11.61
N THR A 135 18.34 -27.60 -11.28
CA THR A 135 19.03 -28.87 -11.00
C THR A 135 19.46 -29.02 -9.56
N ASP A 136 19.62 -27.91 -8.82
CA ASP A 136 19.95 -27.95 -7.41
C ASP A 136 18.74 -28.33 -6.55
N ILE A 137 18.85 -29.41 -5.76
CA ILE A 137 17.80 -29.92 -4.87
C ILE A 137 17.33 -28.83 -3.91
N VAL A 138 18.26 -28.10 -3.30
CA VAL A 138 17.96 -27.08 -2.29
C VAL A 138 17.19 -25.92 -2.93
N ALA A 139 17.64 -25.46 -4.11
CA ALA A 139 16.95 -24.44 -4.89
C ALA A 139 15.53 -24.87 -5.31
N ILE A 140 15.34 -26.13 -5.71
CA ILE A 140 14.01 -26.67 -6.07
C ILE A 140 13.07 -26.62 -4.86
N PHE A 141 13.49 -27.16 -3.71
CA PHE A 141 12.65 -27.17 -2.50
C PHE A 141 12.35 -25.76 -1.98
N ARG A 142 13.32 -24.84 -2.05
CA ARG A 142 13.11 -23.43 -1.74
C ARG A 142 12.03 -22.82 -2.65
N GLY A 143 12.15 -23.01 -3.96
CA GLY A 143 11.15 -22.53 -4.91
C GLY A 143 9.78 -23.17 -4.70
N ILE A 144 9.71 -24.46 -4.34
CA ILE A 144 8.45 -25.14 -3.99
C ILE A 144 7.76 -24.43 -2.81
N VAL A 145 8.47 -24.16 -1.72
CA VAL A 145 7.91 -23.50 -0.53
C VAL A 145 7.45 -22.07 -0.85
N GLU A 146 8.23 -21.34 -1.64
CA GLU A 146 7.88 -19.99 -2.07
C GLU A 146 6.61 -19.99 -2.94
N ILE A 147 6.52 -20.87 -3.94
CA ILE A 147 5.35 -20.99 -4.80
C ILE A 147 4.12 -21.44 -3.99
N LEU A 148 4.26 -22.42 -3.09
CA LEU A 148 3.15 -22.84 -2.23
C LEU A 148 2.67 -21.72 -1.32
N SER A 149 3.56 -20.88 -0.81
CA SER A 149 3.19 -19.71 -0.01
C SER A 149 2.40 -18.71 -0.83
N LEU A 150 2.82 -18.46 -2.08
CA LEU A 150 2.10 -17.61 -3.03
C LEU A 150 0.74 -18.20 -3.40
N MET A 151 0.65 -19.50 -3.63
CA MET A 151 -0.61 -20.18 -3.94
C MET A 151 -1.62 -20.11 -2.78
N LYS A 152 -1.15 -20.14 -1.52
CA LYS A 152 -2.02 -19.90 -0.35
C LYS A 152 -2.62 -18.49 -0.41
N CYS A 153 -1.84 -17.48 -0.77
CA CYS A 153 -2.33 -16.12 -0.98
C CYS A 153 -3.32 -16.03 -2.15
N ASP A 154 -3.05 -16.75 -3.25
CA ASP A 154 -3.93 -16.79 -4.42
C ASP A 154 -5.31 -17.42 -4.04
N LEU A 155 -5.31 -18.53 -3.30
CA LEU A 155 -6.53 -19.19 -2.81
C LEU A 155 -7.34 -18.29 -1.86
N LEU A 156 -6.67 -17.61 -0.94
CA LEU A 156 -7.32 -16.68 -0.02
C LEU A 156 -7.94 -15.50 -0.78
N SER A 157 -7.22 -14.93 -1.74
CA SER A 157 -7.70 -13.83 -2.59
C SER A 157 -8.93 -14.26 -3.40
N PHE A 158 -8.90 -15.46 -3.99
CA PHE A 158 -10.02 -16.03 -4.72
C PHE A 158 -11.25 -16.28 -3.83
N SER A 159 -11.05 -16.92 -2.67
CA SER A 159 -12.12 -17.21 -1.71
C SER A 159 -12.77 -15.92 -1.19
N LEU A 160 -11.94 -14.91 -0.92
CA LEU A 160 -12.41 -13.60 -0.50
C LEU A 160 -13.23 -12.92 -1.60
N ALA A 161 -12.77 -12.96 -2.86
CA ALA A 161 -13.51 -12.43 -4.00
C ALA A 161 -14.86 -13.13 -4.20
N ALA A 162 -14.94 -14.44 -3.94
CA ALA A 162 -16.18 -15.21 -4.06
C ALA A 162 -17.20 -14.86 -2.96
N ILE A 163 -16.75 -14.65 -1.71
CA ILE A 163 -17.62 -14.37 -0.56
C ILE A 163 -17.94 -12.86 -0.46
N LYS A 164 -17.12 -12.00 -1.05
CA LYS A 164 -17.27 -10.53 -0.97
C LYS A 164 -18.67 -10.04 -1.34
N PRO A 165 -19.34 -10.48 -2.43
CA PRO A 165 -20.70 -10.03 -2.75
C PRO A 165 -21.71 -10.28 -1.63
N ASP A 166 -21.63 -11.45 -0.99
CA ASP A 166 -22.53 -11.84 0.09
C ASP A 166 -22.28 -11.02 1.37
N ILE A 167 -21.01 -10.74 1.68
CA ILE A 167 -20.66 -9.80 2.76
C ILE A 167 -21.19 -8.41 2.42
N MET A 168 -20.97 -7.95 1.19
CA MET A 168 -21.37 -6.61 0.74
C MET A 168 -22.90 -6.42 0.78
N ALA A 169 -23.70 -7.46 0.56
CA ALA A 169 -25.15 -7.37 0.58
C ALA A 169 -25.73 -6.92 1.94
N ASN A 170 -25.12 -7.33 3.06
CA ASN A 170 -25.66 -7.10 4.41
C ASN A 170 -24.75 -6.30 5.34
N HIS A 171 -23.48 -6.09 4.99
CA HIS A 171 -22.52 -5.44 5.90
C HIS A 171 -22.92 -4.02 6.30
N LEU A 172 -23.52 -3.24 5.40
CA LEU A 172 -23.85 -1.84 5.68
C LEU A 172 -24.89 -1.72 6.79
N ALA A 173 -25.90 -2.60 6.80
CA ALA A 173 -26.89 -2.65 7.86
C ALA A 173 -26.24 -3.07 9.19
N TYR A 174 -25.43 -4.13 9.17
CA TYR A 174 -24.69 -4.60 10.34
C TYR A 174 -23.75 -3.53 10.92
N GLU A 175 -23.04 -2.79 10.07
CA GLU A 175 -22.13 -1.71 10.46
C GLU A 175 -22.89 -0.53 11.06
N ARG A 176 -24.02 -0.12 10.47
CA ARG A 176 -24.89 0.93 11.02
C ARG A 176 -25.46 0.53 12.39
N ASP A 177 -25.90 -0.71 12.56
CA ASP A 177 -26.45 -1.20 13.83
C ASP A 177 -25.36 -1.27 14.90
N THR A 178 -24.20 -1.82 14.56
CA THR A 178 -23.05 -1.88 15.48
C THR A 178 -22.56 -0.48 15.85
N PHE A 179 -22.55 0.46 14.90
CA PHE A 179 -22.20 1.85 15.17
C PHE A 179 -23.21 2.53 16.10
N ARG A 180 -24.50 2.23 15.95
CA ARG A 180 -25.54 2.73 16.85
C ARG A 180 -25.35 2.19 18.28
N GLU A 181 -25.03 0.90 18.43
CA GLU A 181 -24.69 0.31 19.72
C GLU A 181 -23.46 0.97 20.34
N TYR A 182 -22.42 1.22 19.54
CA TYR A 182 -21.23 1.94 19.98
C TYR A 182 -21.56 3.35 20.48
N ILE A 183 -22.37 4.11 19.74
CA ILE A 183 -22.83 5.44 20.15
C ILE A 183 -23.60 5.38 21.48
N ASN A 184 -24.49 4.40 21.65
CA ASN A 184 -25.23 4.24 22.89
C ASN A 184 -24.30 3.90 24.06
N ALA A 185 -23.27 3.09 23.84
CA ALA A 185 -22.29 2.73 24.85
C ALA A 185 -21.44 3.92 25.33
N ILE A 186 -21.13 4.89 24.45
CA ILE A 186 -20.41 6.12 24.79
C ILE A 186 -21.31 7.24 25.33
N GLY A 187 -22.58 6.94 25.66
CA GLY A 187 -23.53 7.89 26.25
C GLY A 187 -24.36 8.69 25.25
N GLY A 188 -24.37 8.30 23.97
CA GLY A 188 -25.24 8.88 22.94
C GLY A 188 -24.79 10.23 22.38
N THR A 189 -23.69 10.79 22.88
CA THR A 189 -23.15 12.09 22.45
C THR A 189 -21.93 11.94 21.56
N LEU A 190 -21.78 12.84 20.58
CA LEU A 190 -20.67 12.85 19.61
C LEU A 190 -19.88 14.17 19.71
N PRO A 191 -19.16 14.43 20.82
CA PRO A 191 -18.54 15.72 21.06
C PRO A 191 -17.41 16.05 20.08
N ARG A 192 -16.56 15.08 19.70
CA ARG A 192 -15.47 15.34 18.75
C ARG A 192 -16.02 15.57 17.34
N THR A 193 -16.97 14.76 16.89
CA THR A 193 -17.65 14.98 15.61
C THR A 193 -18.36 16.34 15.58
N SER A 194 -19.02 16.74 16.68
CA SER A 194 -19.68 18.04 16.78
C SER A 194 -18.69 19.20 16.66
N LYS A 195 -17.57 19.16 17.40
CA LYS A 195 -16.51 20.17 17.34
C LYS A 195 -15.89 20.25 15.94
N TRP A 196 -15.64 19.11 15.33
CA TRP A 196 -15.09 19.02 13.98
C TRP A 196 -15.99 19.70 12.94
N LEU A 197 -17.30 19.42 12.98
CA LEU A 197 -18.25 20.02 12.03
C LEU A 197 -18.51 21.51 12.30
N ALA A 198 -18.47 21.96 13.56
CA ALA A 198 -18.82 23.32 13.96
C ALA A 198 -18.04 24.41 13.20
N ASN A 199 -16.76 24.17 12.90
CA ASN A 199 -15.89 25.11 12.17
C ASN A 199 -16.36 25.37 10.74
N HIS A 200 -17.17 24.48 10.16
CA HIS A 200 -17.60 24.54 8.76
C HIS A 200 -19.07 24.92 8.58
N ILE A 201 -19.82 25.09 9.67
CA ILE A 201 -21.24 25.41 9.61
C ILE A 201 -21.44 26.82 9.09
N LYS A 202 -22.11 26.90 7.94
CA LYS A 202 -22.57 28.15 7.34
C LYS A 202 -24.05 27.98 6.95
N PRO A 203 -24.92 28.96 7.21
CA PRO A 203 -26.36 28.85 6.93
C PRO A 203 -26.70 28.55 5.47
N THR A 204 -25.77 28.87 4.55
CA THR A 204 -25.94 28.73 3.10
C THR A 204 -25.47 27.37 2.56
N LEU A 205 -24.82 26.53 3.37
CA LEU A 205 -24.25 25.26 2.92
C LEU A 205 -25.14 24.07 3.30
N SER A 206 -25.24 23.08 2.41
CA SER A 206 -25.88 21.81 2.72
C SER A 206 -25.08 21.00 3.77
N THR A 207 -25.71 20.04 4.42
CA THR A 207 -25.01 19.11 5.34
C THR A 207 -23.86 18.40 4.62
N GLU A 208 -24.06 17.97 3.39
CA GLU A 208 -23.01 17.32 2.58
C GLU A 208 -21.85 18.26 2.29
N ASP A 209 -22.12 19.53 1.97
CA ASP A 209 -21.07 20.53 1.75
C ASP A 209 -20.24 20.80 3.01
N ILE A 210 -20.89 20.85 4.17
CA ILE A 210 -20.25 21.03 5.47
C ILE A 210 -19.30 19.85 5.74
N ILE A 211 -19.78 18.62 5.57
CA ILE A 211 -18.97 17.41 5.79
C ILE A 211 -17.83 17.33 4.77
N CYS A 212 -18.08 17.64 3.49
CA CYS A 212 -17.03 17.67 2.47
C CYS A 212 -15.90 18.64 2.85
N ASN A 213 -16.25 19.84 3.33
CA ASN A 213 -15.24 20.81 3.77
C ASN A 213 -14.47 20.29 4.98
N ALA A 214 -15.18 19.75 5.97
CA ALA A 214 -14.58 19.23 7.19
C ALA A 214 -13.65 18.03 6.93
N TYR A 215 -13.96 17.19 5.94
CA TYR A 215 -13.14 16.04 5.56
C TYR A 215 -11.80 16.43 4.95
N ILE A 216 -11.76 17.53 4.19
CA ILE A 216 -10.51 18.01 3.57
C ILE A 216 -9.51 18.42 4.64
N ASP A 217 -9.98 19.06 5.73
CA ASP A 217 -9.12 19.52 6.82
C ASP A 217 -8.39 18.37 7.52
N ILE A 218 -8.96 17.16 7.54
CA ILE A 218 -8.33 15.96 8.12
C ILE A 218 -6.97 15.66 7.47
N LEU A 219 -6.83 15.94 6.17
CA LEU A 219 -5.57 15.74 5.44
C LEU A 219 -4.46 16.72 5.86
N THR A 220 -4.81 17.74 6.65
CA THR A 220 -3.89 18.77 7.15
C THR A 220 -3.76 18.77 8.67
N TRP A 221 -4.44 17.87 9.38
CA TRP A 221 -4.39 17.78 10.83
C TRP A 221 -3.02 17.39 11.36
N GLU A 222 -2.74 17.91 12.56
CA GLU A 222 -1.55 17.50 13.31
C GLU A 222 -1.72 16.09 13.89
N PRO A 223 -0.62 15.35 14.12
CA PRO A 223 -0.67 14.01 14.70
C PRO A 223 -1.38 13.95 16.07
N SER A 224 -1.36 15.05 16.83
CA SER A 224 -1.98 15.19 18.15
C SER A 224 -3.51 15.31 18.12
N GLU A 225 -4.09 15.62 16.96
CA GLU A 225 -5.54 15.80 16.85
C GLU A 225 -6.29 14.47 17.02
N LEU A 226 -7.37 14.54 17.81
CA LEU A 226 -8.22 13.39 18.09
C LEU A 226 -9.28 13.26 17.00
N PHE A 227 -9.36 12.08 16.40
CA PHE A 227 -10.34 11.82 15.36
C PHE A 227 -11.79 11.87 15.87
N PRO A 228 -12.74 12.32 15.02
CA PRO A 228 -14.17 12.24 15.28
C PRO A 228 -14.60 10.82 15.61
N GLU A 229 -15.58 10.67 16.52
CA GLU A 229 -16.10 9.34 16.88
C GLU A 229 -16.66 8.60 15.66
N THR A 230 -17.19 9.33 14.68
CA THR A 230 -17.72 8.81 13.42
C THR A 230 -16.65 8.24 12.48
N LEU A 231 -15.36 8.46 12.78
CA LEU A 231 -14.22 8.02 11.97
C LEU A 231 -13.33 7.01 12.69
N PHE A 232 -13.81 6.40 13.78
CA PHE A 232 -12.99 5.53 14.63
C PHE A 232 -12.38 4.31 13.91
N LEU A 233 -13.05 3.77 12.88
CA LEU A 233 -12.50 2.67 12.04
C LEU A 233 -11.49 3.17 11.00
N GLU A 234 -11.51 4.48 10.71
CA GLU A 234 -10.79 5.10 9.61
C GLU A 234 -9.53 5.84 10.07
N GLU A 235 -9.29 5.95 11.38
CA GLU A 235 -8.21 6.76 11.94
C GLU A 235 -6.83 6.41 11.33
N GLU A 236 -6.44 5.13 11.34
CA GLU A 236 -5.13 4.72 10.82
C GLU A 236 -5.02 5.01 9.32
N ARG A 237 -6.08 4.74 8.56
CA ARG A 237 -6.11 4.97 7.11
C ARG A 237 -6.04 6.45 6.77
N LEU A 238 -6.79 7.29 7.48
CA LEU A 238 -6.76 8.74 7.31
C LEU A 238 -5.43 9.36 7.73
N ARG A 239 -4.76 8.83 8.77
CA ARG A 239 -3.38 9.24 9.12
C ARG A 239 -2.38 8.91 8.02
N ARG A 240 -2.50 7.74 7.37
CA ARG A 240 -1.68 7.41 6.18
C ARG A 240 -1.98 8.36 5.02
N LEU A 241 -3.25 8.66 4.75
CA LEU A 241 -3.63 9.59 3.68
C LEU A 241 -3.17 11.04 3.94
N ASN A 242 -3.21 11.49 5.20
CA ASN A 242 -2.65 12.78 5.63
C ASN A 242 -1.14 12.84 5.30
N LEU A 243 -0.41 11.76 5.61
CA LEU A 243 1.02 11.66 5.32
C LEU A 243 1.31 11.60 3.81
N ASP A 244 0.54 10.83 3.04
CA ASP A 244 0.65 10.77 1.59
C ASP A 244 0.35 12.12 0.93
N TYR A 245 -0.69 12.81 1.41
CA TYR A 245 -1.03 14.18 1.00
C TYR A 245 0.12 15.15 1.30
N PHE A 246 0.67 15.12 2.51
CA PHE A 246 1.80 15.96 2.92
C PHE A 246 3.01 15.74 2.01
N ARG A 247 3.42 14.48 1.80
CA ARG A 247 4.56 14.12 0.97
C ARG A 247 4.36 14.54 -0.48
N LEU A 248 3.17 14.32 -1.02
CA LEU A 248 2.86 14.65 -2.42
C LEU A 248 2.83 16.16 -2.66
N THR A 249 2.22 16.93 -1.77
CA THR A 249 2.18 18.41 -1.86
C THR A 249 3.58 19.02 -1.75
N VAL A 250 4.42 18.52 -0.82
CA VAL A 250 5.82 18.93 -0.71
C VAL A 250 6.61 18.52 -1.96
N SER A 251 6.43 17.31 -2.48
CA SER A 251 7.13 16.84 -3.68
C SER A 251 6.81 17.69 -4.91
N CYS A 252 5.53 18.04 -5.11
CA CYS A 252 5.11 18.99 -6.14
C CYS A 252 5.79 20.35 -5.95
N THR A 253 5.85 20.84 -4.72
CA THR A 253 6.48 22.13 -4.38
C THR A 253 7.97 22.14 -4.71
N ILE A 254 8.71 21.11 -4.32
CA ILE A 254 10.14 20.96 -4.63
C ILE A 254 10.35 20.89 -6.13
N LEU A 255 9.53 20.12 -6.87
CA LEU A 255 9.65 20.04 -8.32
C LEU A 255 9.45 21.41 -8.97
N PHE A 256 8.42 22.16 -8.58
CA PHE A 256 8.16 23.49 -9.13
C PHE A 256 9.28 24.49 -8.80
N LEU A 257 9.79 24.49 -7.57
CA LEU A 257 10.92 25.33 -7.18
C LEU A 257 12.19 24.97 -7.96
N SER A 258 12.45 23.68 -8.14
CA SER A 258 13.59 23.17 -8.90
C SER A 258 13.50 23.56 -10.37
N LEU A 259 12.37 23.29 -11.03
CA LEU A 259 12.15 23.64 -12.44
C LEU A 259 12.13 25.15 -12.69
N GLY A 260 11.71 25.94 -11.70
CA GLY A 260 11.75 27.41 -11.78
C GLY A 260 13.16 28.00 -11.91
N LEU A 261 14.18 27.27 -11.43
CA LEU A 261 15.58 27.69 -11.50
C LEU A 261 16.38 26.98 -12.59
N ILE A 262 15.94 25.80 -13.03
CA ILE A 262 16.58 25.04 -14.10
C ILE A 262 16.27 25.72 -15.46
N PRO A 263 17.27 25.96 -16.33
CA PRO A 263 17.04 26.53 -17.65
C PRO A 263 16.07 25.69 -18.50
N GLN A 264 15.25 26.37 -19.30
CA GLN A 264 14.22 25.72 -20.13
C GLN A 264 14.78 24.70 -21.13
N SER A 265 16.05 24.79 -21.51
CA SER A 265 16.73 23.80 -22.36
C SER A 265 16.76 22.39 -21.78
N TYR A 266 16.65 22.25 -20.45
CA TYR A 266 16.61 20.95 -19.76
C TYR A 266 15.19 20.42 -19.53
N HIS A 267 14.15 21.18 -19.90
CA HIS A 267 12.76 20.85 -19.58
C HIS A 267 12.16 19.83 -20.55
N SER A 268 12.93 18.81 -20.93
CA SER A 268 12.38 17.63 -21.62
C SER A 268 11.45 16.86 -20.68
N GLU A 269 10.44 16.18 -21.25
CA GLU A 269 9.49 15.41 -20.45
C GLU A 269 10.18 14.28 -19.66
N ASP A 270 11.14 13.60 -20.28
CA ASP A 270 11.95 12.56 -19.61
C ASP A 270 12.75 13.12 -18.44
N PHE A 271 13.32 14.33 -18.57
CA PHE A 271 14.05 14.96 -17.48
C PHE A 271 13.12 15.32 -16.32
N LYS A 272 11.97 15.94 -16.60
CA LYS A 272 10.96 16.29 -15.57
C LYS A 272 10.49 15.04 -14.82
N GLU A 273 10.18 13.97 -15.55
CA GLU A 273 9.75 12.68 -14.97
C GLU A 273 10.86 12.04 -14.12
N SER A 274 12.10 12.13 -14.58
CA SER A 274 13.27 11.62 -13.85
C SER A 274 13.56 12.41 -12.57
N VAL A 275 13.34 13.74 -12.56
CA VAL A 275 13.44 14.58 -11.36
C VAL A 275 12.27 14.30 -10.41
N LYS A 276 11.04 14.18 -10.94
CA LYS A 276 9.85 13.83 -10.16
C LYS A 276 10.03 12.52 -9.40
N THR A 277 10.42 11.45 -10.11
CA THR A 277 10.63 10.12 -9.53
C THR A 277 11.68 10.16 -8.42
N PHE A 278 12.78 10.88 -8.64
CA PHE A 278 13.82 11.05 -7.62
C PHE A 278 13.29 11.77 -6.37
N ILE A 279 12.57 12.89 -6.53
CA ILE A 279 11.99 13.63 -5.39
C ILE A 279 11.02 12.74 -4.60
N LEU A 280 10.14 12.00 -5.29
CA LEU A 280 9.18 11.12 -4.66
C LEU A 280 9.90 10.06 -3.80
N ILE A 281 10.95 9.43 -4.32
CA ILE A 281 11.76 8.43 -3.60
C ILE A 281 12.41 9.05 -2.36
N MET A 282 13.02 10.23 -2.49
CA MET A 282 13.72 10.88 -1.37
C MET A 282 12.78 11.31 -0.23
N ILE A 283 11.51 11.60 -0.54
CA ILE A 283 10.52 12.07 0.44
C ILE A 283 9.75 10.93 1.11
N VAL A 284 9.89 9.68 0.68
CA VAL A 284 9.12 8.51 1.18
C VAL A 284 9.16 8.38 2.71
N GLU A 285 10.19 8.83 3.40
CA GLU A 285 10.28 8.72 4.86
C GLU A 285 9.91 9.99 5.63
N ALA A 286 9.71 11.12 4.94
CA ALA A 286 9.42 12.40 5.58
C ALA A 286 8.08 12.34 6.33
N LYS A 287 8.05 12.74 7.61
CA LYS A 287 6.82 12.82 8.42
C LYS A 287 6.51 14.24 8.88
N THR A 288 7.52 15.09 8.92
CA THR A 288 7.43 16.46 9.41
C THR A 288 8.18 17.42 8.50
N ASP A 289 7.89 18.72 8.63
CA ASP A 289 8.63 19.76 7.91
C ASP A 289 10.12 19.79 8.28
N ALA A 290 10.48 19.35 9.50
CA ALA A 290 11.87 19.22 9.91
C ALA A 290 12.59 18.11 9.12
N ASP A 291 11.90 17.01 8.81
CA ASP A 291 12.44 15.93 7.96
C ASP A 291 12.60 16.43 6.53
N VAL A 292 11.58 17.12 6.00
CA VAL A 292 11.63 17.74 4.67
C VAL A 292 12.82 18.66 4.55
N LYS A 293 13.07 19.52 5.54
CA LYS A 293 14.23 20.44 5.53
C LYS A 293 15.56 19.69 5.40
N LYS A 294 15.75 18.59 6.12
CA LYS A 294 16.97 17.76 6.02
C LYS A 294 17.09 17.09 4.66
N LEU A 295 15.98 16.58 4.13
CA LEU A 295 15.95 15.89 2.83
C LEU A 295 16.14 16.86 1.66
N CYS A 296 15.63 18.09 1.76
CA CYS A 296 15.81 19.14 0.75
C CYS A 296 17.29 19.40 0.42
N LEU A 297 18.18 19.35 1.43
CA LEU A 297 19.62 19.50 1.22
C LEU A 297 20.16 18.40 0.30
N ASN A 298 19.85 17.14 0.62
CA ASN A 298 20.29 15.99 -0.17
C ASN A 298 19.70 16.03 -1.58
N ILE A 299 18.42 16.39 -1.70
CA ILE A 299 17.74 16.55 -3.00
C ILE A 299 18.45 17.61 -3.85
N ALA A 300 18.73 18.78 -3.28
CA ALA A 300 19.36 19.87 -4.00
C ALA A 300 20.78 19.52 -4.49
N ILE A 301 21.56 18.79 -3.69
CA ILE A 301 22.89 18.29 -4.06
C ILE A 301 22.80 17.31 -5.24
N HIS A 302 21.94 16.29 -5.14
CA HIS A 302 21.82 15.28 -6.20
C HIS A 302 21.23 15.84 -7.50
N LEU A 303 20.27 16.76 -7.43
CA LEU A 303 19.76 17.45 -8.62
C LEU A 303 20.84 18.30 -9.28
N THR A 304 21.68 18.95 -8.49
CA THR A 304 22.85 19.69 -8.97
C THR A 304 23.83 18.78 -9.72
N GLU A 305 24.17 17.63 -9.15
CA GLU A 305 25.05 16.65 -9.82
C GLU A 305 24.45 16.14 -11.12
N LYS A 306 23.16 15.80 -11.11
CA LYS A 306 22.43 15.33 -12.28
C LYS A 306 22.42 16.35 -13.43
N LEU A 307 22.30 17.64 -13.11
CA LEU A 307 22.39 18.74 -14.09
C LEU A 307 23.78 18.84 -14.72
N LYS A 308 24.86 18.62 -13.95
CA LYS A 308 26.24 18.64 -14.46
C LYS A 308 26.55 17.46 -15.39
N THR A 309 25.91 16.31 -15.16
CA THR A 309 26.15 15.08 -15.94
C THR A 309 25.23 14.92 -17.15
N SER A 310 24.15 15.71 -17.24
CA SER A 310 23.20 15.59 -18.35
C SER A 310 23.82 16.11 -19.65
N PRO A 311 23.77 15.39 -20.78
CA PRO A 311 24.27 15.88 -22.06
C PRO A 311 23.54 17.17 -22.45
N HIS A 312 24.28 18.19 -22.88
CA HIS A 312 23.73 19.45 -23.36
C HIS A 312 23.67 19.44 -24.89
N ASP A 313 22.56 19.91 -25.45
CA ASP A 313 22.54 20.37 -26.83
C ASP A 313 23.25 21.74 -26.87
N ASP A 314 24.48 21.76 -27.38
CA ASP A 314 25.37 22.94 -27.49
C ASP A 314 24.80 24.10 -28.35
N SER A 315 23.59 23.96 -28.89
CA SER A 315 22.99 24.94 -29.81
C SER A 315 22.25 26.11 -29.13
N SER A 316 22.10 26.12 -27.80
CA SER A 316 21.36 27.17 -27.08
C SER A 316 22.10 27.76 -25.86
N GLY A 317 23.35 28.19 -26.08
CA GLY A 317 23.85 29.48 -25.58
C GLY A 317 23.89 29.79 -24.07
N LYS A 318 23.64 28.86 -23.15
CA LYS A 318 23.97 29.02 -21.72
C LYS A 318 24.46 27.70 -21.12
N SER A 319 25.72 27.66 -20.72
CA SER A 319 26.30 26.52 -20.01
C SER A 319 25.71 26.39 -18.59
N PRO A 320 25.75 25.20 -17.97
CA PRO A 320 25.38 24.97 -16.56
C PRO A 320 26.27 25.72 -15.55
N ALA A 321 27.20 26.55 -16.01
CA ALA A 321 28.06 27.37 -15.16
C ALA A 321 27.37 28.62 -14.60
N GLU A 322 26.16 28.98 -15.06
CA GLU A 322 25.39 30.14 -14.56
C GLU A 322 24.39 29.80 -13.43
N LEU A 323 24.19 28.51 -13.09
CA LEU A 323 23.31 28.13 -11.99
C LEU A 323 23.98 28.46 -10.66
N ASN A 324 23.46 29.47 -9.96
CA ASN A 324 23.88 29.78 -8.60
C ASN A 324 23.43 28.65 -7.67
N TYR A 325 24.32 27.68 -7.44
CA TYR A 325 24.05 26.50 -6.63
C TYR A 325 23.59 26.82 -5.21
N LYS A 326 24.13 27.90 -4.63
CA LYS A 326 23.71 28.36 -3.30
C LYS A 326 22.26 28.83 -3.32
N LEU A 327 21.89 29.63 -4.33
CA LEU A 327 20.50 30.06 -4.52
C LEU A 327 19.56 28.87 -4.80
N PHE A 328 20.02 27.87 -5.56
CA PHE A 328 19.26 26.65 -5.85
C PHE A 328 18.93 25.87 -4.57
N GLN A 329 19.94 25.65 -3.71
CA GLN A 329 19.77 25.01 -2.41
C GLN A 329 18.83 25.81 -1.51
N GLU A 330 19.09 27.11 -1.33
CA GLU A 330 18.26 27.99 -0.49
C GLU A 330 16.80 28.00 -0.94
N THR A 331 16.55 27.97 -2.25
CA THR A 331 15.20 27.97 -2.81
C THR A 331 14.48 26.64 -2.58
N ILE A 332 15.15 25.50 -2.73
CA ILE A 332 14.55 24.19 -2.47
C ILE A 332 14.27 23.99 -0.97
N GLU A 333 15.13 24.49 -0.09
CA GLU A 333 14.89 24.47 1.36
C GLU A 333 13.62 25.23 1.77
N GLN A 334 13.21 26.26 1.02
CA GLN A 334 11.96 26.97 1.26
C GLN A 334 10.72 26.08 1.08
N ALA A 335 10.82 24.92 0.43
CA ALA A 335 9.71 23.97 0.35
C ALA A 335 9.31 23.41 1.73
N ALA A 336 10.25 23.37 2.68
CA ALA A 336 9.99 22.93 4.05
C ALA A 336 9.16 23.94 4.85
N LEU A 337 9.04 25.19 4.39
CA LEU A 337 8.26 26.22 5.08
C LEU A 337 6.76 26.03 4.78
N PRO A 338 5.89 25.88 5.80
CA PRO A 338 4.46 25.69 5.60
C PRO A 338 3.76 26.90 4.94
N ASP A 339 4.28 28.11 5.14
CA ASP A 339 3.77 29.37 4.61
C ASP A 339 4.32 29.73 3.23
N ASN A 340 5.15 28.86 2.63
CA ASN A 340 5.66 29.05 1.28
C ASN A 340 4.51 29.22 0.28
N LYS A 341 4.53 30.30 -0.51
CA LYS A 341 3.44 30.63 -1.44
C LYS A 341 3.19 29.56 -2.50
N ILE A 342 4.23 28.89 -2.99
CA ILE A 342 4.09 27.79 -3.96
C ILE A 342 3.45 26.59 -3.27
N ARG A 343 3.89 26.26 -2.05
CA ARG A 343 3.30 25.19 -1.25
C ARG A 343 1.81 25.42 -0.98
N LEU A 344 1.45 26.61 -0.50
CA LEU A 344 0.05 26.98 -0.25
C LEU A 344 -0.80 26.89 -1.53
N LEU A 345 -0.25 27.31 -2.67
CA LEU A 345 -0.92 27.22 -3.96
C LEU A 345 -1.11 25.77 -4.42
N VAL A 346 -0.11 24.91 -4.21
CA VAL A 346 -0.21 23.47 -4.47
C VAL A 346 -1.29 22.86 -3.58
N CYS A 347 -1.24 23.09 -2.27
CA CYS A 347 -2.24 22.59 -1.32
C CYS A 347 -3.65 23.03 -1.72
N THR A 348 -3.83 24.30 -2.09
CA THR A 348 -5.13 24.82 -2.56
C THR A 348 -5.64 24.05 -3.78
N ARG A 349 -4.80 23.86 -4.80
CA ARG A 349 -5.19 23.11 -6.02
C ARG A 349 -5.51 21.65 -5.75
N VAL A 350 -4.73 21.00 -4.89
CA VAL A 350 -4.99 19.60 -4.49
C VAL A 350 -6.30 19.53 -3.71
N ASN A 351 -6.54 20.45 -2.76
CA ASN A 351 -7.77 20.51 -1.99
C ASN A 351 -9.01 20.73 -2.87
N ASP A 352 -8.94 21.65 -3.83
CA ASP A 352 -10.03 21.91 -4.78
C ASP A 352 -10.33 20.67 -5.64
N TYR A 353 -9.28 20.00 -6.12
CA TYR A 353 -9.40 18.76 -6.88
C TYR A 353 -10.06 17.65 -6.05
N LEU A 354 -9.56 17.38 -4.83
CA LEU A 354 -10.12 16.38 -3.93
C LEU A 354 -11.57 16.70 -3.57
N LYS A 355 -11.85 17.95 -3.20
CA LYS A 355 -13.21 18.42 -2.86
C LYS A 355 -14.18 18.30 -4.04
N SER A 356 -13.74 18.62 -5.26
CA SER A 356 -14.58 18.43 -6.45
C SER A 356 -14.93 16.96 -6.68
N SER A 357 -14.01 16.04 -6.36
CA SER A 357 -14.21 14.61 -6.50
C SER A 357 -15.18 14.01 -5.46
N LEU A 358 -15.31 14.62 -4.28
CA LEU A 358 -16.27 14.19 -3.28
C LEU A 358 -17.72 14.46 -3.72
N LYS A 359 -17.93 15.52 -4.50
CA LYS A 359 -19.26 16.00 -4.92
C LYS A 359 -19.71 15.48 -6.29
N SER A 360 -18.76 15.31 -7.22
CA SER A 360 -19.09 15.10 -8.63
C SER A 360 -19.28 13.63 -8.97
N THR A 361 -20.35 13.32 -9.72
CA THR A 361 -20.54 12.05 -10.44
C THR A 361 -19.91 12.09 -11.84
N GLN A 362 -19.37 13.24 -12.27
CA GLN A 362 -18.75 13.41 -13.60
C GLN A 362 -17.35 12.83 -13.66
N ASN A 363 -16.83 12.71 -14.90
CA ASN A 363 -15.53 12.14 -15.15
C ASN A 363 -14.44 12.89 -14.35
N PRO A 364 -13.70 12.20 -13.46
CA PRO A 364 -12.68 12.82 -12.63
C PRO A 364 -11.60 13.61 -13.39
N ASP A 365 -11.36 13.27 -14.65
CA ASP A 365 -10.33 13.90 -15.49
C ASP A 365 -10.69 15.34 -15.89
N THR A 366 -11.97 15.71 -15.91
CA THR A 366 -12.41 17.05 -16.34
C THR A 366 -11.99 18.15 -15.37
N ASN A 367 -11.87 17.82 -14.08
CA ASN A 367 -11.53 18.77 -13.02
C ASN A 367 -10.05 18.69 -12.60
N PHE A 368 -9.22 17.97 -13.34
CA PHE A 368 -7.83 17.77 -12.96
C PHE A 368 -7.02 19.08 -13.13
N PRO A 369 -6.26 19.53 -12.12
CA PRO A 369 -5.47 20.75 -12.21
C PRO A 369 -4.28 20.59 -13.20
N PRO A 370 -4.27 21.29 -14.36
CA PRO A 370 -3.29 21.02 -15.42
C PRO A 370 -1.83 21.21 -14.99
N ALA A 371 -1.58 22.13 -14.06
CA ALA A 371 -0.25 22.38 -13.50
C ALA A 371 0.35 21.15 -12.79
N LEU A 372 -0.48 20.21 -12.34
CA LEU A 372 -0.06 19.01 -11.60
C LEU A 372 -0.06 17.75 -12.47
N ASN A 373 -0.13 17.87 -13.81
CA ASN A 373 -0.25 16.72 -14.72
C ASN A 373 0.86 15.68 -14.58
N LEU A 374 2.09 16.12 -14.24
CA LEU A 374 3.20 15.19 -13.98
C LEU A 374 2.93 14.25 -12.80
N PHE A 375 2.13 14.68 -11.82
CA PHE A 375 1.75 13.90 -10.63
C PHE A 375 0.34 13.29 -10.76
N LYS A 376 -0.20 13.21 -11.99
CA LYS A 376 -1.54 12.68 -12.22
C LYS A 376 -1.77 11.28 -11.63
N PRO A 377 -0.88 10.27 -11.79
CA PRO A 377 -1.13 8.95 -11.23
C PRO A 377 -1.15 8.95 -9.69
N GLU A 378 -0.23 9.66 -9.05
CA GLU A 378 -0.12 9.76 -7.60
C GLU A 378 -1.34 10.48 -7.00
N LEU A 379 -1.73 11.63 -7.59
CA LEU A 379 -2.90 12.39 -7.16
C LEU A 379 -4.20 11.62 -7.41
N THR A 380 -4.28 10.83 -8.48
CA THR A 380 -5.45 9.99 -8.77
C THR A 380 -5.60 8.89 -7.73
N SER A 381 -4.50 8.25 -7.33
CA SER A 381 -4.47 7.23 -6.28
C SER A 381 -4.88 7.79 -4.91
N LEU A 382 -4.32 8.96 -4.54
CA LEU A 382 -4.68 9.67 -3.31
C LEU A 382 -6.17 10.01 -3.30
N ARG A 383 -6.68 10.59 -4.40
CA ARG A 383 -8.09 10.93 -4.57
C ARG A 383 -9.00 9.72 -4.42
N GLN A 384 -8.70 8.61 -5.09
CA GLN A 384 -9.52 7.40 -5.04
C GLN A 384 -9.62 6.86 -3.62
N SER A 385 -8.47 6.77 -2.93
CA SER A 385 -8.41 6.26 -1.56
C SER A 385 -9.20 7.16 -0.60
N PHE A 386 -9.03 8.48 -0.71
CA PHE A 386 -9.76 9.46 0.10
C PHE A 386 -11.27 9.45 -0.19
N GLN A 387 -11.67 9.37 -1.46
CA GLN A 387 -13.06 9.34 -1.88
C GLN A 387 -13.78 8.07 -1.39
N ASN A 388 -13.11 6.91 -1.39
CA ASN A 388 -13.69 5.66 -0.90
C ASN A 388 -14.02 5.75 0.59
N VAL A 389 -13.07 6.25 1.40
CA VAL A 389 -13.27 6.47 2.84
C VAL A 389 -14.44 7.43 3.08
N PHE A 390 -14.47 8.56 2.37
CA PHE A 390 -15.55 9.53 2.49
C PHE A 390 -16.91 8.92 2.14
N LYS A 391 -17.03 8.26 0.99
CA LYS A 391 -18.29 7.68 0.51
C LYS A 391 -18.81 6.61 1.46
N HIS A 392 -17.95 5.70 1.92
CA HIS A 392 -18.34 4.66 2.87
C HIS A 392 -18.80 5.27 4.19
N ASN A 393 -18.04 6.23 4.72
CA ASN A 393 -18.43 6.92 5.95
C ASN A 393 -19.78 7.63 5.82
N MET A 394 -20.04 8.27 4.67
CA MET A 394 -21.34 8.88 4.39
C MET A 394 -22.46 7.85 4.35
N LEU A 395 -22.25 6.65 3.79
CA LEU A 395 -23.25 5.58 3.82
C LEU A 395 -23.59 5.15 5.25
N VAL A 396 -22.63 5.13 6.16
CA VAL A 396 -22.86 4.67 7.55
C VAL A 396 -23.38 5.78 8.46
N CYS A 397 -22.78 6.97 8.39
CA CYS A 397 -22.90 8.00 9.42
C CYS A 397 -23.79 9.20 9.06
N MET A 398 -24.33 9.29 7.82
CA MET A 398 -25.05 10.49 7.36
C MET A 398 -26.20 10.93 8.27
N GLU A 399 -26.99 9.98 8.81
CA GLU A 399 -28.09 10.32 9.72
C GLU A 399 -27.60 11.04 10.99
N HIS A 400 -26.42 10.65 11.50
CA HIS A 400 -25.82 11.29 12.68
C HIS A 400 -25.34 12.69 12.35
N TYR A 401 -24.69 12.89 11.19
CA TYR A 401 -24.26 14.21 10.75
C TYR A 401 -25.43 15.17 10.53
N GLN A 402 -26.51 14.72 9.90
CA GLN A 402 -27.71 15.53 9.70
C GLN A 402 -28.32 15.99 11.04
N LYS A 403 -28.34 15.12 12.05
CA LYS A 403 -28.82 15.47 13.40
C LYS A 403 -27.92 16.52 14.04
N LEU A 404 -26.60 16.34 14.00
CA LEU A 404 -25.63 17.28 14.59
C LEU A 404 -25.67 18.66 13.92
N VAL A 405 -25.67 18.71 12.58
CA VAL A 405 -25.72 19.98 11.84
C VAL A 405 -27.02 20.76 12.14
N LYS A 406 -28.15 20.07 12.32
CA LYS A 406 -29.42 20.71 12.73
C LYS A 406 -29.37 21.28 14.14
N ILE A 407 -28.66 20.63 15.06
CA ILE A 407 -28.49 21.10 16.44
C ILE A 407 -27.58 22.34 16.45
N LEU A 408 -26.40 22.21 15.86
CA LEU A 408 -25.39 23.28 15.80
C LEU A 408 -25.85 24.50 14.99
N GLY A 409 -26.67 24.31 13.96
CA GLY A 409 -27.25 25.40 13.18
C GLY A 409 -28.33 26.21 13.91
N LYS A 410 -28.84 25.70 15.05
CA LYS A 410 -29.84 26.38 15.90
C LYS A 410 -29.22 27.09 17.11
N GLU A 411 -27.96 26.81 17.43
CA GLU A 411 -27.27 27.50 18.53
C GLU A 411 -26.95 28.95 18.12
N PRO A 412 -27.38 29.96 18.89
CA PRO A 412 -27.00 31.34 18.61
C PRO A 412 -25.48 31.46 18.80
N LYS A 413 -24.79 32.02 17.80
CA LYS A 413 -23.38 32.40 17.92
C LYS A 413 -23.28 33.46 19.02
N THR A 414 -22.88 33.06 20.23
CA THR A 414 -22.54 33.96 21.33
C THR A 414 -21.22 34.66 21.09
#